data_AF-A0A1A0XLX9-F1
#
_entry.id   AF-A0A1A0XLX9-F1
#
_cell.length_a   1.000
_cell.length_b   1.000
_cell.length_c   1.000
_cell.angle_alpha   90.00
_cell.angle_beta   90.00
_cell.angle_gamma   90.00
#
_symmetry.space_group_name_H-M   'P 1'
#
loop_
_entity.id
_entity.type
_entity.pdbx_description
1 polymer ?
#
loop_
_entity_poly.entity_id
_entity_poly.type
_entity_poly.pdbx_seq_one_letter_code
_entity_poly.pdbx_strand_id
1 'polypeptide(L)'
;MTHAMGEVLDSLPVLREQAIASVDDLISLMGAGRSLGVDVPADDELREPLARIGQFDVTALADDAHRLAAAHRAVADQLHWLPEQQIRLDDGWSGASGDATTALLVAHQRRAESDLGVLRTVSESTSSAASGIDRLLRTWYVTVARCSCPIIAGVPIAELPAAVLTGTVPLSLVAADIASRVRLFLDTADTTVRTLDEILHTLNRATEGLDVETYPDRGHGRSDVNHPAPQRMSVDFSDNPPAQRDHDEGGSGGGAEREVQPSDRTVEHENVDVPLTLPQPDGGHPVSYTHLRAHETLS
;
A
#
# COMPACT_ATOMS: atom_id res chain seq x y z
N MET A 1 20.59 28.26 3.79
CA MET A 1 21.00 26.85 3.83
C MET A 1 20.51 26.13 5.12
N THR A 2 19.42 26.60 5.72
CA THR A 2 18.82 26.09 6.97
C THR A 2 17.45 25.43 6.76
N HIS A 3 16.86 25.55 5.56
CA HIS A 3 15.57 24.93 5.23
C HIS A 3 15.68 23.40 5.03
N ALA A 4 16.80 22.92 4.48
CA ALA A 4 17.02 21.49 4.22
C ALA A 4 17.26 20.66 5.50
N MET A 5 17.61 21.27 6.63
CA MET A 5 17.80 20.57 7.91
C MET A 5 16.49 20.39 8.70
N GLY A 6 15.46 21.20 8.41
CA GLY A 6 14.11 21.04 8.97
C GLY A 6 13.34 19.90 8.31
N GLU A 7 13.44 19.74 6.99
CA GLU A 7 12.75 18.67 6.25
C GLU A 7 13.27 17.26 6.60
N VAL A 8 14.54 17.11 6.98
CA VAL A 8 15.11 15.79 7.33
C VAL A 8 14.58 15.28 8.66
N LEU A 9 14.39 16.17 9.64
CA LEU A 9 13.77 15.85 10.94
C LEU A 9 12.26 15.64 10.84
N ASP A 10 11.66 16.15 9.77
CA ASP A 10 10.26 15.94 9.42
C ASP A 10 10.09 14.79 8.40
N SER A 11 11.03 13.89 8.20
CA SER A 11 10.77 12.72 7.35
C SER A 11 10.01 11.64 8.13
N LEU A 12 9.02 11.00 7.50
CA LEU A 12 8.21 9.96 8.14
C LEU A 12 9.05 8.79 8.69
N PRO A 13 10.12 8.30 8.00
CA PRO A 13 11.00 7.28 8.54
C PRO A 13 11.73 7.72 9.83
N VAL A 14 12.22 8.96 9.86
CA VAL A 14 12.89 9.51 11.07
C VAL A 14 11.90 9.62 12.23
N LEU A 15 10.68 10.11 11.98
CA LEU A 15 9.63 10.16 13.00
C LEU A 15 9.27 8.77 13.52
N ARG A 16 9.23 7.77 12.64
CA ARG A 16 8.99 6.37 13.02
C ARG A 16 10.11 5.83 13.90
N GLU A 17 11.37 5.98 13.50
CA GLU A 17 12.53 5.54 14.30
C GLU A 17 12.55 6.23 15.67
N GLN A 18 12.29 7.53 15.70
CA GLN A 18 12.19 8.29 16.95
C GLN A 18 11.03 7.78 17.82
N ALA A 19 9.86 7.51 17.25
CA ALA A 19 8.72 6.96 17.98
C ALA A 19 9.03 5.57 18.56
N ILE A 20 9.69 4.70 17.79
CA ILE A 20 10.13 3.37 18.26
C ILE A 20 11.08 3.51 19.45
N ALA A 21 12.10 4.36 19.36
CA ALA A 21 13.01 4.62 20.47
C ALA A 21 12.27 5.20 21.70
N SER A 22 11.32 6.11 21.47
CA SER A 22 10.52 6.76 22.51
C SER A 22 9.59 5.78 23.24
N VAL A 23 9.17 4.67 22.61
CA VAL A 23 8.30 3.70 23.26
C VAL A 23 9.00 2.97 24.40
N ASP A 24 10.29 2.70 24.31
CA ASP A 24 11.01 2.07 25.42
C ASP A 24 11.13 3.03 26.63
N ASP A 25 11.22 4.34 26.39
CA ASP A 25 11.11 5.36 27.44
C ASP A 25 9.71 5.37 28.07
N LEU A 26 8.66 5.27 27.24
CA LEU A 26 7.27 5.16 27.71
C LEU A 26 7.05 3.89 28.53
N ILE A 27 7.62 2.76 28.12
CA ILE A 27 7.54 1.49 28.86
C ILE A 27 8.24 1.61 30.21
N SER A 28 9.42 2.23 30.24
CA SER A 28 10.15 2.51 31.48
C SER A 28 9.32 3.40 32.43
N LEU A 29 8.67 4.42 31.87
CA LEU A 29 7.73 5.30 32.58
C LEU A 29 6.54 4.52 33.16
N MET A 30 5.94 3.61 32.37
CA MET A 30 4.84 2.76 32.83
C MET A 30 5.29 1.75 33.90
N GLY A 31 6.51 1.23 33.81
CA GLY A 31 7.13 0.45 34.89
C GLY A 31 7.16 1.21 36.22
N ALA A 32 7.57 2.47 36.19
CA ALA A 32 7.52 3.34 37.37
C ALA A 32 6.07 3.56 37.83
N GLY A 33 5.13 3.82 36.92
CA GLY A 33 3.69 3.94 37.23
C GLY A 33 3.12 2.72 37.94
N ARG A 34 3.45 1.50 37.49
CA ARG A 34 3.02 0.25 38.15
C ARG A 34 3.54 0.15 39.57
N SER A 35 4.80 0.51 39.81
CA SER A 35 5.37 0.53 41.17
C SER A 35 4.65 1.50 42.11
N LEU A 36 3.99 2.52 41.56
CA LEU A 36 3.18 3.50 42.28
C LEU A 36 1.69 3.08 42.40
N GLY A 37 1.33 1.89 41.90
CA GLY A 37 -0.04 1.36 41.93
C GLY A 37 -0.96 1.94 40.85
N VAL A 38 -0.41 2.55 39.79
CA VAL A 38 -1.19 2.99 38.64
C VAL A 38 -1.48 1.78 37.75
N ASP A 39 -2.74 1.61 37.39
CA ASP A 39 -3.17 0.63 36.39
C ASP A 39 -2.72 1.11 35.01
N VAL A 40 -1.76 0.41 34.41
CA VAL A 40 -1.18 0.75 33.12
C VAL A 40 -1.04 -0.51 32.25
N PRO A 41 -1.12 -0.37 30.92
CA PRO A 41 -0.97 -1.47 29.97
C PRO A 41 0.32 -2.27 30.16
N ALA A 42 0.27 -3.52 29.71
CA ALA A 42 1.47 -4.34 29.62
C ALA A 42 2.41 -3.85 28.50
N ASP A 43 3.69 -4.19 28.60
CA ASP A 43 4.71 -3.68 27.67
C ASP A 43 4.46 -4.12 26.22
N ASP A 44 3.87 -5.29 26.01
CA ASP A 44 3.45 -5.82 24.71
C ASP A 44 2.24 -5.06 24.14
N GLU A 45 1.26 -4.69 24.98
CA GLU A 45 0.12 -3.85 24.60
C GLU A 45 0.57 -2.46 24.12
N LEU A 46 1.69 -1.94 24.63
CA LEU A 46 2.27 -0.67 24.16
C LEU A 46 3.05 -0.82 22.85
N ARG A 47 3.68 -1.98 22.61
CA ARG A 47 4.45 -2.23 21.38
C ARG A 47 3.57 -2.60 20.20
N GLU A 48 2.47 -3.31 20.44
CA GLU A 48 1.60 -3.83 19.39
C GLU A 48 1.10 -2.73 18.43
N PRO A 49 0.59 -1.57 18.87
CA PRO A 49 0.12 -0.54 17.96
C PRO A 49 1.22 0.02 17.06
N LEU A 50 2.45 0.21 17.58
CA LEU A 50 3.57 0.65 16.74
C LEU A 50 3.95 -0.40 15.71
N ALA A 51 3.96 -1.67 16.09
CA ALA A 51 4.27 -2.75 15.16
C ALA A 51 3.22 -2.85 14.05
N ARG A 52 1.93 -2.72 14.40
CA ARG A 52 0.82 -2.74 13.46
C ARG A 52 0.84 -1.53 12.52
N ILE A 53 0.93 -0.32 13.07
CA ILE A 53 0.93 0.93 12.30
C ILE A 53 2.21 1.07 11.46
N GLY A 54 3.34 0.54 11.94
CA GLY A 54 4.62 0.57 11.22
C GLY A 54 4.68 -0.33 9.98
N GLN A 55 3.69 -1.19 9.75
CA GLN A 55 3.66 -2.06 8.55
C GLN A 55 3.18 -1.32 7.29
N PHE A 56 2.57 -0.14 7.44
CA PHE A 56 2.04 0.60 6.30
C PHE A 56 3.13 1.30 5.51
N ASP A 57 3.28 0.90 4.24
CA ASP A 57 4.18 1.53 3.28
C ASP A 57 3.46 2.66 2.52
N VAL A 58 3.48 3.84 3.12
CA VAL A 58 2.88 5.05 2.51
C VAL A 58 3.65 5.49 1.26
N THR A 59 4.95 5.20 1.20
CA THR A 59 5.79 5.53 0.05
C THR A 59 5.39 4.72 -1.18
N ALA A 60 5.15 3.42 -1.01
CA ALA A 60 4.62 2.58 -2.09
C ALA A 60 3.25 3.07 -2.57
N LEU A 61 2.35 3.43 -1.64
CA LEU A 61 1.02 3.96 -2.00
C LEU A 61 1.11 5.29 -2.77
N ALA A 62 2.04 6.18 -2.39
CA ALA A 62 2.29 7.42 -3.11
C ALA A 62 2.89 7.18 -4.50
N ASP A 63 3.82 6.23 -4.63
CA ASP A 63 4.39 5.81 -5.91
C ASP A 63 3.30 5.24 -6.84
N ASP A 64 2.39 4.43 -6.31
CA ASP A 64 1.25 3.91 -7.06
C ASP A 64 0.32 5.03 -7.53
N ALA A 65 0.04 6.03 -6.69
CA ALA A 65 -0.72 7.21 -7.10
C ALA A 65 -0.04 7.96 -8.27
N HIS A 66 1.29 8.10 -8.22
CA HIS A 66 2.06 8.72 -9.30
C HIS A 66 2.03 7.90 -10.59
N ARG A 67 2.14 6.57 -10.49
CA ARG A 67 2.03 5.66 -11.65
C ARG A 67 0.66 5.75 -12.30
N LEU A 68 -0.41 5.77 -11.50
CA LEU A 68 -1.78 5.95 -11.99
C LEU A 68 -1.96 7.31 -12.69
N ALA A 69 -1.40 8.37 -12.12
CA ALA A 69 -1.46 9.71 -12.73
C ALA A 69 -0.69 9.76 -14.06
N ALA A 70 0.45 9.08 -14.15
CA ALA A 70 1.21 8.96 -15.39
C ALA A 70 0.44 8.16 -16.45
N ALA A 71 -0.18 7.04 -16.05
CA ALA A 71 -1.04 6.25 -16.94
C ALA A 71 -2.22 7.08 -17.46
N HIS A 72 -2.90 7.83 -16.59
CA HIS A 72 -3.98 8.74 -17.00
C HIS A 72 -3.50 9.73 -18.07
N ARG A 73 -2.35 10.39 -17.87
CA ARG A 73 -1.80 11.33 -18.86
C ARG A 73 -1.51 10.64 -20.18
N ALA A 74 -0.86 9.49 -20.16
CA ALA A 74 -0.53 8.74 -21.37
C ALA A 74 -1.78 8.33 -22.17
N VAL A 75 -2.83 7.87 -21.48
CA VAL A 75 -4.10 7.50 -22.14
C VAL A 75 -4.85 8.74 -22.64
N ALA A 76 -4.87 9.82 -21.86
CA ALA A 76 -5.47 11.09 -22.29
C ALA A 76 -4.79 11.64 -23.55
N ASP A 77 -3.47 11.58 -23.62
CA ASP A 77 -2.70 12.00 -24.79
C ASP A 77 -3.04 11.14 -26.01
N GLN A 78 -3.22 9.82 -25.85
CA GLN A 78 -3.65 8.93 -26.94
C GLN A 78 -5.08 9.24 -27.42
N LEU A 79 -6.00 9.45 -26.49
CA LEU A 79 -7.39 9.81 -26.78
C LEU A 79 -7.50 11.15 -27.53
N HIS A 80 -6.58 12.09 -27.26
CA HIS A 80 -6.54 13.38 -27.95
C HIS A 80 -6.35 13.25 -29.48
N TRP A 81 -5.70 12.19 -29.96
CA TRP A 81 -5.49 11.95 -31.39
C TRP A 81 -6.67 11.27 -32.09
N LEU A 82 -7.65 10.73 -31.36
CA LEU A 82 -8.77 9.98 -31.95
C LEU A 82 -9.66 10.84 -32.88
N PRO A 83 -10.01 12.10 -32.55
CA PRO A 83 -10.81 12.93 -33.45
C PRO A 83 -10.15 13.14 -34.81
N GLU A 84 -8.82 13.30 -34.85
CA GLU A 84 -8.08 13.42 -36.11
C GLU A 84 -8.13 12.13 -36.92
N GLN A 85 -8.08 10.98 -36.25
CA GLN A 85 -8.24 9.68 -36.91
C GLN A 85 -9.65 9.50 -37.46
N GLN A 86 -10.68 9.94 -36.72
CA GLN A 86 -12.07 9.89 -37.17
C GLN A 86 -12.27 10.71 -38.46
N ILE A 87 -11.78 11.95 -38.51
CA ILE A 87 -11.89 12.80 -39.70
C ILE A 87 -11.25 12.13 -40.92
N ARG A 88 -10.06 11.56 -40.75
CA ARG A 88 -9.35 10.87 -41.85
C ARG A 88 -10.06 9.59 -42.32
N LEU A 89 -10.75 8.90 -41.42
CA LEU A 89 -11.55 7.72 -41.73
C LEU A 89 -12.81 8.11 -42.51
N ASP A 90 -13.51 9.15 -42.06
CA ASP A 90 -14.73 9.66 -42.70
C ASP A 90 -14.44 10.18 -44.12
N ASP A 91 -13.28 10.84 -44.33
CA ASP A 91 -12.86 11.33 -45.65
C ASP A 91 -12.42 10.21 -46.62
N GLY A 92 -11.89 9.11 -46.08
CA GLY A 92 -11.22 8.06 -46.85
C GLY A 92 -12.04 6.78 -47.08
N TRP A 93 -13.07 6.53 -46.28
CA TRP A 93 -13.82 5.27 -46.30
C TRP A 93 -15.33 5.51 -46.31
N SER A 94 -15.92 5.51 -47.50
CA SER A 94 -17.35 5.72 -47.70
C SER A 94 -18.14 4.42 -47.85
N GLY A 95 -19.47 4.51 -47.64
CA GLY A 95 -20.42 3.40 -47.77
C GLY A 95 -20.70 2.69 -46.45
N ALA A 96 -21.58 1.68 -46.48
CA ALA A 96 -22.11 1.02 -45.28
C ALA A 96 -21.04 0.43 -44.33
N SER A 97 -19.88 0.02 -44.86
CA SER A 97 -18.75 -0.44 -44.05
C SER A 97 -18.02 0.70 -43.35
N GLY A 98 -17.94 1.88 -43.99
CA GLY A 98 -17.40 3.10 -43.39
C GLY A 98 -18.30 3.55 -42.25
N ASP A 99 -19.61 3.65 -42.50
CA ASP A 99 -20.61 4.01 -41.48
C ASP A 99 -20.55 3.10 -40.26
N ALA A 100 -20.44 1.78 -40.47
CA ALA A 100 -20.30 0.80 -39.39
C ALA A 100 -18.99 0.97 -38.60
N THR A 101 -17.89 1.29 -39.29
CA THR A 101 -16.58 1.50 -38.66
C THR A 101 -16.57 2.80 -37.84
N THR A 102 -17.13 3.88 -38.36
CA THR A 102 -17.27 5.15 -37.63
C THR A 102 -18.15 4.99 -36.39
N ALA A 103 -19.24 4.23 -36.47
CA ALA A 103 -20.06 3.91 -35.30
C ALA A 103 -19.30 3.15 -34.21
N LEU A 104 -18.45 2.17 -34.58
CA LEU A 104 -17.59 1.45 -33.65
C LEU A 104 -16.52 2.36 -33.02
N LEU A 105 -15.94 3.27 -33.80
CA LEU A 105 -14.96 4.23 -33.30
C LEU A 105 -15.57 5.18 -32.27
N VAL A 106 -16.76 5.71 -32.55
CA VAL A 106 -17.49 6.58 -31.59
C VAL A 106 -17.84 5.83 -30.31
N ALA A 107 -18.27 4.56 -30.42
CA ALA A 107 -18.54 3.73 -29.25
C ALA A 107 -17.26 3.48 -28.43
N HIS A 108 -16.15 3.18 -29.09
CA HIS A 108 -14.84 3.03 -28.45
C HIS A 108 -14.40 4.31 -27.75
N GLN A 109 -14.49 5.47 -28.42
CA GLN A 109 -14.10 6.75 -27.84
C GLN A 109 -14.90 7.04 -26.56
N ARG A 110 -16.23 6.90 -26.61
CA ARG A 110 -17.08 7.13 -25.43
C ARG A 110 -16.72 6.22 -24.26
N ARG A 111 -16.42 4.94 -24.54
CA ARG A 111 -16.00 3.99 -23.51
C ARG A 111 -14.63 4.37 -22.94
N ALA A 112 -13.68 4.68 -23.80
CA ALA A 112 -12.33 5.04 -23.39
C ALA A 112 -12.29 6.38 -22.62
N GLU A 113 -13.14 7.35 -22.97
CA GLU A 113 -13.35 8.58 -22.17
C GLU A 113 -13.94 8.26 -20.78
N SER A 114 -14.90 7.33 -20.71
CA SER A 114 -15.45 6.84 -19.43
C SER A 114 -14.38 6.16 -18.57
N ASP A 115 -13.60 5.25 -19.16
CA ASP A 115 -12.52 4.54 -18.47
C ASP A 115 -11.40 5.50 -18.03
N LEU A 116 -11.07 6.51 -18.85
CA LEU A 116 -10.15 7.57 -18.48
C LEU A 116 -10.65 8.37 -17.26
N GLY A 117 -11.95 8.69 -17.23
CA GLY A 117 -12.59 9.34 -16.09
C GLY A 117 -12.46 8.53 -14.81
N VAL A 118 -12.66 7.21 -14.90
CA VAL A 118 -12.48 6.28 -13.79
C VAL A 118 -11.01 6.24 -13.33
N LEU A 119 -10.06 6.10 -14.26
CA LEU A 119 -8.63 6.11 -13.95
C LEU A 119 -8.19 7.40 -13.27
N ARG A 120 -8.75 8.54 -13.68
CA ARG A 120 -8.55 9.83 -13.02
C ARG A 120 -9.03 9.80 -11.57
N THR A 121 -10.27 9.36 -11.34
CA THR A 121 -10.86 9.30 -10.00
C THR A 121 -10.05 8.38 -9.08
N VAL A 122 -9.61 7.21 -9.58
CA VAL A 122 -8.76 6.29 -8.81
C VAL A 122 -7.42 6.95 -8.50
N SER A 123 -6.76 7.58 -9.47
CA SER A 123 -5.48 8.28 -9.25
C SER A 123 -5.59 9.40 -8.20
N GLU A 124 -6.62 10.24 -8.30
CA GLU A 124 -6.88 11.34 -7.35
C GLU A 124 -7.20 10.78 -5.95
N SER A 125 -7.99 9.72 -5.86
CA SER A 125 -8.35 9.06 -4.59
C SER A 125 -7.13 8.43 -3.92
N THR A 126 -6.31 7.68 -4.66
CA THR A 126 -5.08 7.07 -4.15
C THR A 126 -4.08 8.12 -3.69
N SER A 127 -3.93 9.23 -4.44
CA SER A 127 -3.07 10.35 -4.03
C SER A 127 -3.56 11.01 -2.74
N SER A 128 -4.87 11.28 -2.65
CA SER A 128 -5.48 11.85 -1.45
C SER A 128 -5.34 10.92 -0.23
N ALA A 129 -5.51 9.61 -0.44
CA ALA A 129 -5.34 8.62 0.60
C ALA A 129 -3.89 8.54 1.09
N ALA A 130 -2.91 8.49 0.18
CA ALA A 130 -1.49 8.50 0.53
C ALA A 130 -1.13 9.73 1.39
N SER A 131 -1.61 10.92 0.99
CA SER A 131 -1.39 12.15 1.76
C SER A 131 -2.10 12.14 3.12
N GLY A 132 -3.33 11.64 3.18
CA GLY A 132 -4.09 11.51 4.43
C GLY A 132 -3.40 10.56 5.42
N ILE A 133 -2.95 9.42 4.93
CA ILE A 133 -2.22 8.41 5.72
C ILE A 133 -0.88 8.99 6.20
N ASP A 134 -0.08 9.63 5.33
CA ASP A 134 1.17 10.28 5.75
C ASP A 134 0.95 11.26 6.92
N ARG A 135 -0.04 12.15 6.78
CA ARG A 135 -0.36 13.14 7.81
C ARG A 135 -0.85 12.50 9.11
N LEU A 136 -1.65 11.44 9.02
CA LEU A 136 -2.11 10.66 10.16
C LEU A 136 -0.93 10.01 10.89
N LEU A 137 -0.03 9.33 10.17
CA LEU A 137 1.13 8.66 10.75
C LEU A 137 2.10 9.65 11.39
N ARG A 138 2.34 10.81 10.78
CA ARG A 138 3.13 11.89 11.40
C ARG A 138 2.54 12.34 12.73
N THR A 139 1.23 12.55 12.75
CA THR A 139 0.51 12.97 13.96
C THR A 139 0.61 11.90 15.06
N TRP A 140 0.49 10.63 14.66
CA TRP A 140 0.67 9.50 15.56
C TRP A 140 2.09 9.46 16.15
N TYR A 141 3.14 9.45 15.32
CA TYR A 141 4.52 9.36 15.79
C TYR A 141 4.93 10.54 16.69
N VAL A 142 4.47 11.75 16.38
CA VAL A 142 4.68 12.92 17.26
C VAL A 142 3.94 12.75 18.59
N THR A 143 2.72 12.19 18.58
CA THR A 143 1.96 11.91 19.81
C THR A 143 2.68 10.88 20.67
N VAL A 144 3.25 9.82 20.07
CA VAL A 144 4.07 8.83 20.77
C VAL A 144 5.25 9.50 21.46
N ALA A 145 6.04 10.30 20.73
CA ALA A 145 7.18 11.03 21.30
C ALA A 145 6.78 11.96 22.46
N ARG A 146 5.60 12.59 22.39
CA ARG A 146 5.06 13.42 23.48
C ARG A 146 4.67 12.61 24.71
N CYS A 147 4.05 11.44 24.53
CA CYS A 147 3.69 10.55 25.65
C CYS A 147 4.95 10.09 26.41
N SER A 148 6.04 9.87 25.68
CA SER A 148 7.35 9.45 26.19
C SER A 148 8.19 10.57 26.82
N CYS A 149 7.69 11.81 26.88
CA CYS A 149 8.46 12.93 27.41
C CYS A 149 8.95 12.64 28.85
N PRO A 150 10.25 12.82 29.16
CA PRO A 150 10.85 12.43 30.44
C PRO A 150 10.53 13.40 31.60
N ILE A 151 9.46 14.17 31.50
CA ILE A 151 9.00 15.13 32.51
C ILE A 151 7.62 14.65 32.96
N ILE A 152 7.38 14.38 34.25
CA ILE A 152 6.06 14.04 34.80
C ILE A 152 5.61 15.13 35.76
N ALA A 153 4.36 15.59 35.66
CA ALA A 153 3.79 16.63 36.53
C ALA A 153 4.68 17.89 36.62
N GLY A 154 5.37 18.21 35.51
CA GLY A 154 6.30 19.34 35.41
C GLY A 154 7.71 19.10 35.96
N VAL A 155 8.03 17.89 36.43
CA VAL A 155 9.33 17.54 37.03
C VAL A 155 10.04 16.48 36.19
N PRO A 156 11.35 16.61 35.90
CA PRO A 156 12.13 15.55 35.24
C PRO A 156 12.02 14.23 36.00
N ILE A 157 11.92 13.12 35.28
CA ILE A 157 11.71 11.78 35.87
C ILE A 157 12.80 11.39 36.88
N ALA A 158 14.03 11.85 36.67
CA ALA A 158 15.16 11.63 37.58
C ALA A 158 15.01 12.36 38.93
N GLU A 159 14.30 13.48 38.96
CA GLU A 159 14.06 14.31 40.14
C GLU A 159 12.73 13.97 40.84
N LEU A 160 11.86 13.24 40.15
CA LEU A 160 10.52 12.89 40.62
C LEU A 160 10.50 12.20 41.99
N PRO A 161 11.37 11.21 42.30
CA PRO A 161 11.35 10.57 43.62
C PRO A 161 11.59 11.57 44.75
N ALA A 162 12.54 12.49 44.57
CA ALA A 162 12.83 13.53 45.56
C ALA A 162 11.65 14.50 45.69
N ALA A 163 11.08 14.96 44.57
CA ALA A 163 9.95 15.89 44.57
C ALA A 163 8.69 15.32 45.23
N VAL A 164 8.43 14.02 45.09
CA VAL A 164 7.33 13.32 45.77
C VAL A 164 7.62 13.19 47.26
N LEU A 165 8.84 12.78 47.65
CA LEU A 165 9.23 12.61 49.06
C LEU A 165 9.22 13.93 49.84
N THR A 166 9.59 15.05 49.21
CA THR A 166 9.55 16.38 49.83
C THR A 166 8.15 17.01 49.81
N GLY A 167 7.16 16.34 49.21
CA GLY A 167 5.79 16.85 49.07
C GLY A 167 5.64 18.00 48.07
N THR A 168 6.66 18.29 47.26
CA THR A 168 6.62 19.31 46.20
C THR A 168 5.65 18.90 45.10
N VAL A 169 5.56 17.61 44.81
CA VAL A 169 4.60 17.04 43.84
C VAL A 169 3.75 15.96 44.53
N PRO A 170 2.41 16.11 44.56
CA PRO A 170 1.53 15.08 45.09
C PRO A 170 1.58 13.80 44.24
N LEU A 171 1.64 12.63 44.90
CA LEU A 171 1.62 11.34 44.21
C LEU A 171 0.37 11.15 43.32
N SER A 172 -0.78 11.69 43.74
CA SER A 172 -2.01 11.67 42.95
C SER A 172 -1.90 12.42 41.62
N LEU A 173 -1.09 13.49 41.58
CA LEU A 173 -0.84 14.25 40.35
C LEU A 173 0.05 13.46 39.39
N VAL A 174 1.07 12.76 39.92
CA VAL A 174 1.92 11.84 39.15
C VAL A 174 1.08 10.73 38.52
N ALA A 175 0.22 10.08 39.33
CA ALA A 175 -0.67 9.04 38.86
C ALA A 175 -1.64 9.55 37.77
N ALA A 176 -2.19 10.74 37.94
CA ALA A 176 -3.09 11.36 36.96
C ALA A 176 -2.39 11.68 35.62
N ASP A 177 -1.15 12.18 35.65
CA ASP A 177 -0.36 12.44 34.44
C ASP A 177 -0.04 11.13 33.69
N ILE A 178 0.44 10.10 34.41
CA ILE A 178 0.70 8.77 33.82
C ILE A 178 -0.57 8.20 33.18
N ALA A 179 -1.69 8.21 33.90
CA ALA A 179 -2.97 7.74 33.37
C ALA A 179 -3.44 8.55 32.15
N SER A 180 -3.20 9.86 32.13
CA SER A 180 -3.53 10.72 30.98
C SER A 180 -2.70 10.37 29.75
N ARG A 181 -1.42 10.03 29.91
CA ARG A 181 -0.53 9.61 28.80
C ARG A 181 -0.92 8.26 28.25
N VAL A 182 -1.21 7.30 29.13
CA VAL A 182 -1.72 5.99 28.73
C VAL A 182 -2.97 6.14 27.88
N ARG A 183 -3.96 6.92 28.38
CA ARG A 183 -5.19 7.17 27.64
C ARG A 183 -4.92 7.85 26.30
N LEU A 184 -4.11 8.91 26.28
CA LEU A 184 -3.75 9.60 25.04
C LEU A 184 -3.09 8.65 24.03
N PHE A 185 -2.16 7.82 24.48
CA PHE A 185 -1.47 6.83 23.63
C PHE A 185 -2.46 5.83 23.04
N LEU A 186 -3.28 5.18 23.88
CA LEU A 186 -4.21 4.14 23.45
C LEU A 186 -5.34 4.69 22.57
N ASP A 187 -5.95 5.81 22.95
CA ASP A 187 -7.04 6.43 22.18
C ASP A 187 -6.53 6.88 20.81
N THR A 188 -5.32 7.45 20.74
CA THR A 188 -4.73 7.89 19.48
C THR A 188 -4.29 6.69 18.63
N ALA A 189 -3.82 5.60 19.24
CA ALA A 189 -3.51 4.35 18.55
C ALA A 189 -4.77 3.75 17.90
N ASP A 190 -5.85 3.56 18.67
CA ASP A 190 -7.13 3.04 18.17
C ASP A 190 -7.69 3.92 17.05
N THR A 191 -7.72 5.23 17.27
CA THR A 191 -8.18 6.19 16.27
C THR A 191 -7.36 6.09 14.99
N THR A 192 -6.03 5.96 15.11
CA THR A 192 -5.13 5.83 13.95
C THR A 192 -5.41 4.56 13.17
N VAL A 193 -5.47 3.39 13.84
CA VAL A 193 -5.75 2.10 13.19
C VAL A 193 -7.10 2.14 12.48
N ARG A 194 -8.16 2.59 13.16
CA ARG A 194 -9.50 2.68 12.57
C ARG A 194 -9.55 3.62 11.36
N THR A 195 -8.89 4.77 11.45
CA THR A 195 -8.84 5.72 10.33
C THR A 195 -8.09 5.14 9.13
N LEU A 196 -6.99 4.39 9.36
CA LEU A 196 -6.27 3.68 8.29
C LEU A 196 -7.18 2.66 7.61
N ASP A 197 -7.87 1.83 8.40
CA ASP A 197 -8.79 0.82 7.87
C ASP A 197 -9.93 1.47 7.07
N GLU A 198 -10.49 2.58 7.54
CA GLU A 198 -11.55 3.34 6.84
C GLU A 198 -11.06 3.92 5.50
N ILE A 199 -9.85 4.49 5.46
CA ILE A 199 -9.24 5.01 4.22
C ILE A 199 -9.04 3.87 3.22
N LEU A 200 -8.45 2.76 3.64
CA LEU A 200 -8.18 1.61 2.78
C LEU A 200 -9.46 0.93 2.31
N HIS A 201 -10.46 0.81 3.18
CA HIS A 201 -11.77 0.30 2.82
C HIS A 201 -12.45 1.19 1.77
N THR A 202 -12.35 2.51 1.93
CA THR A 202 -12.89 3.48 0.95
C THR A 202 -12.19 3.37 -0.40
N LEU A 203 -10.86 3.25 -0.41
CA LEU A 203 -10.10 3.00 -1.63
C LEU A 203 -10.51 1.68 -2.31
N ASN A 204 -10.57 0.59 -1.55
CA ASN A 204 -10.94 -0.71 -2.08
C ASN A 204 -12.34 -0.70 -2.70
N ARG A 205 -13.29 -0.03 -2.04
CA ARG A 205 -14.64 0.18 -2.56
C ARG A 205 -14.65 1.04 -3.82
N ALA A 206 -13.80 2.06 -3.91
CA ALA A 206 -13.68 2.88 -5.13
C ALA A 206 -13.11 2.10 -6.32
N THR A 207 -12.36 1.03 -6.07
CA THR A 207 -11.84 0.12 -7.09
C THR A 207 -12.73 -1.09 -7.37
N GLU A 208 -13.78 -1.29 -6.59
CA GLU A 208 -14.73 -2.39 -6.76
C GLU A 208 -15.55 -2.17 -8.05
N GLY A 209 -15.53 -3.15 -8.96
CA GLY A 209 -16.25 -3.07 -10.23
C GLY A 209 -15.42 -2.61 -11.45
N LEU A 210 -14.13 -2.30 -11.25
CA LEU A 210 -13.21 -2.02 -12.38
C LEU A 210 -12.98 -3.24 -13.29
N ASP A 211 -13.18 -4.45 -12.78
CA ASP A 211 -12.88 -5.72 -13.45
C ASP A 211 -14.06 -6.29 -14.28
N VAL A 212 -15.17 -5.54 -14.41
CA VAL A 212 -16.47 -6.15 -14.78
C VAL A 212 -16.84 -6.04 -16.25
N GLU A 213 -16.27 -5.10 -17.02
CA GLU A 213 -16.58 -5.00 -18.45
C GLU A 213 -15.46 -5.56 -19.31
N THR A 214 -15.65 -6.80 -19.76
CA THR A 214 -14.87 -7.38 -20.84
C THR A 214 -15.01 -6.45 -22.05
N TYR A 215 -13.90 -5.86 -22.49
CA TYR A 215 -13.83 -5.14 -23.76
C TYR A 215 -14.45 -6.01 -24.84
N PRO A 216 -15.27 -5.49 -25.77
CA PRO A 216 -15.86 -6.31 -26.82
C PRO A 216 -14.74 -7.07 -27.53
N ASP A 217 -14.67 -8.37 -27.24
CA ASP A 217 -13.71 -9.27 -27.84
C ASP A 217 -13.95 -9.22 -29.34
N ARG A 218 -12.87 -9.17 -30.13
CA ARG A 218 -12.96 -9.32 -31.58
C ARG A 218 -13.29 -10.78 -31.87
N GLY A 219 -14.50 -11.21 -31.53
CA GLY A 219 -15.12 -12.40 -32.07
C GLY A 219 -15.21 -12.23 -33.58
N HIS A 220 -14.26 -12.86 -34.28
CA HIS A 220 -14.17 -13.06 -35.73
C HIS A 220 -13.38 -11.98 -36.51
N GLY A 221 -12.05 -12.15 -36.56
CA GLY A 221 -11.29 -11.62 -37.70
C GLY A 221 -9.83 -11.26 -37.47
N ARG A 222 -8.98 -12.16 -36.95
CA ARG A 222 -7.54 -12.24 -37.31
C ARG A 222 -6.85 -13.42 -36.61
N SER A 223 -6.90 -14.58 -37.24
CA SER A 223 -5.68 -15.38 -37.35
C SER A 223 -4.80 -14.68 -38.40
N ASP A 224 -3.49 -14.68 -38.21
CA ASP A 224 -2.46 -14.09 -39.08
C ASP A 224 -2.26 -12.57 -39.02
N VAL A 225 -1.70 -12.09 -37.91
CA VAL A 225 -0.59 -11.12 -37.99
C VAL A 225 0.47 -11.54 -37.00
N ASN A 226 1.62 -11.96 -37.52
CA ASN A 226 2.87 -12.09 -36.77
C ASN A 226 3.13 -10.80 -35.98
N HIS A 227 2.87 -10.79 -34.69
CA HIS A 227 3.54 -9.88 -33.78
C HIS A 227 4.91 -10.48 -33.46
N PRO A 228 6.02 -9.74 -33.63
CA PRO A 228 7.28 -10.16 -33.03
C PRO A 228 7.04 -10.25 -31.52
N ALA A 229 7.44 -11.40 -30.94
CA ALA A 229 7.29 -11.67 -29.52
C ALA A 229 7.82 -10.48 -28.69
N PRO A 230 7.14 -10.11 -27.59
CA PRO A 230 7.72 -9.14 -26.66
C PRO A 230 9.04 -9.72 -26.17
N GLN A 231 10.13 -9.01 -26.47
CA GLN A 231 11.42 -9.30 -25.87
C GLN A 231 11.24 -9.19 -24.36
N ARG A 232 11.21 -10.34 -23.69
CA ARG A 232 11.40 -10.42 -22.25
C ARG A 232 12.76 -9.79 -21.98
N MET A 233 12.78 -8.56 -21.46
CA MET A 233 13.95 -8.06 -20.74
C MET A 233 14.06 -8.90 -19.48
N SER A 234 14.73 -10.04 -19.60
CA SER A 234 15.35 -10.74 -18.48
C SER A 234 16.44 -9.81 -17.93
N VAL A 235 16.15 -9.18 -16.79
CA VAL A 235 17.15 -8.51 -15.97
C VAL A 235 17.98 -9.62 -15.34
N ASP A 236 19.16 -9.84 -15.91
CA ASP A 236 20.19 -10.71 -15.39
C ASP A 236 20.84 -10.04 -14.18
N PHE A 237 20.48 -10.50 -12.98
CA PHE A 237 21.21 -10.18 -11.75
C PHE A 237 22.39 -11.17 -11.63
N SER A 238 23.36 -11.03 -12.53
CA SER A 238 24.69 -11.62 -12.34
C SER A 238 25.65 -10.50 -11.95
N ASP A 239 25.81 -10.33 -10.64
CA ASP A 239 26.95 -9.66 -10.05
C ASP A 239 28.23 -10.35 -10.54
N ASN A 240 28.97 -9.67 -11.41
CA ASN A 240 30.34 -10.02 -11.71
C ASN A 240 31.21 -8.79 -11.39
N PRO A 241 32.22 -8.91 -10.50
CA PRO A 241 33.04 -7.79 -10.08
C PRO A 241 34.04 -7.39 -11.17
N PRO A 242 34.57 -6.16 -11.15
CA PRO A 242 35.50 -5.71 -12.16
C PRO A 242 36.86 -6.41 -12.01
N ALA A 243 37.40 -6.80 -13.16
CA ALA A 243 38.73 -7.34 -13.33
C ALA A 243 39.81 -6.42 -12.76
N GLN A 244 40.57 -6.93 -11.79
CA GLN A 244 41.82 -6.34 -11.34
C GLN A 244 42.97 -7.08 -12.05
N ARG A 245 43.75 -6.32 -12.82
CA ARG A 245 44.92 -6.81 -13.55
C ARG A 245 46.05 -7.16 -12.57
N ASP A 246 46.67 -8.29 -12.86
CA ASP A 246 47.87 -8.84 -12.25
C ASP A 246 49.08 -7.90 -12.32
N HIS A 247 49.85 -7.87 -11.24
CA HIS A 247 51.31 -7.85 -11.30
C HIS A 247 51.88 -8.68 -10.14
N ASP A 248 52.65 -9.70 -10.53
CA ASP A 248 53.50 -10.58 -9.73
C ASP A 248 54.39 -9.85 -8.71
N GLU A 249 54.58 -10.45 -7.52
CA GLU A 249 55.83 -11.15 -7.17
C GLU A 249 55.80 -11.73 -5.73
N GLY A 250 56.02 -13.05 -5.63
CA GLY A 250 56.98 -13.61 -4.67
C GLY A 250 56.49 -14.11 -3.30
N GLY A 251 56.49 -15.44 -3.13
CA GLY A 251 57.19 -16.04 -1.98
C GLY A 251 56.40 -16.88 -0.98
N SER A 252 56.36 -18.19 -1.26
CA SER A 252 56.75 -19.29 -0.37
C SER A 252 56.11 -19.45 1.03
N GLY A 253 55.45 -20.60 1.23
CA GLY A 253 55.55 -21.30 2.52
C GLY A 253 54.35 -22.12 2.98
N GLY A 254 54.48 -23.44 2.92
CA GLY A 254 54.07 -24.31 4.04
C GLY A 254 52.72 -24.98 3.91
N GLY A 255 52.74 -26.29 3.68
CA GLY A 255 51.55 -27.12 3.56
C GLY A 255 50.84 -27.43 4.88
N ALA A 256 49.64 -27.98 4.75
CA ALA A 256 49.20 -29.15 5.50
C ALA A 256 47.93 -29.71 4.86
N GLU A 257 48.00 -31.00 4.58
CA GLU A 257 46.94 -31.85 4.09
C GLU A 257 45.81 -31.95 5.11
N ARG A 258 44.55 -31.81 4.66
CA ARG A 258 43.45 -32.63 5.19
C ARG A 258 42.28 -32.71 4.22
N GLU A 259 42.29 -33.84 3.54
CA GLU A 259 41.21 -34.51 2.85
C GLU A 259 40.14 -34.99 3.86
N VAL A 260 38.89 -34.51 3.75
CA VAL A 260 37.66 -35.30 3.99
C VAL A 260 36.53 -34.74 3.11
N GLN A 261 35.85 -35.67 2.46
CA GLN A 261 34.83 -35.63 1.40
C GLN A 261 33.45 -35.02 1.77
N PRO A 262 32.56 -34.85 0.76
CA PRO A 262 31.45 -33.91 0.74
C PRO A 262 30.14 -34.48 1.27
N SER A 263 29.19 -33.60 1.61
CA SER A 263 27.77 -33.95 1.70
C SER A 263 27.00 -33.25 0.59
N ASP A 264 26.68 -34.07 -0.40
CA ASP A 264 25.65 -33.94 -1.40
C ASP A 264 24.28 -33.84 -0.72
N ARG A 265 23.51 -32.79 -1.02
CA ARG A 265 22.05 -32.76 -0.86
C ARG A 265 21.47 -31.69 -1.78
N THR A 266 21.29 -32.11 -3.02
CA THR A 266 20.13 -31.74 -3.84
C THR A 266 18.86 -32.35 -3.23
N VAL A 267 17.72 -31.65 -3.38
CA VAL A 267 16.30 -32.09 -3.38
C VAL A 267 15.46 -30.87 -2.97
N GLU A 268 14.35 -30.46 -3.59
CA GLU A 268 13.65 -30.77 -4.84
C GLU A 268 12.69 -29.58 -5.07
N HIS A 269 12.45 -29.24 -6.34
CA HIS A 269 11.36 -28.36 -6.75
C HIS A 269 10.03 -29.09 -6.58
N GLU A 270 9.15 -28.61 -5.70
CA GLU A 270 7.76 -29.05 -5.69
C GLU A 270 6.93 -28.11 -6.58
N ASN A 271 6.73 -28.57 -7.82
CA ASN A 271 5.68 -28.09 -8.74
C ASN A 271 4.32 -28.44 -8.15
N VAL A 272 3.53 -27.43 -7.77
CA VAL A 272 2.10 -27.63 -7.51
C VAL A 272 1.35 -27.43 -8.82
N ASP A 273 1.15 -28.53 -9.54
CA ASP A 273 0.13 -28.65 -10.59
C ASP A 273 -1.26 -28.58 -9.94
N VAL A 274 -1.95 -27.44 -10.08
CA VAL A 274 -3.38 -27.33 -9.76
C VAL A 274 -4.18 -27.53 -11.05
N PRO A 275 -4.91 -28.64 -11.23
CA PRO A 275 -5.83 -28.78 -12.34
C PRO A 275 -7.08 -27.92 -12.12
N LEU A 276 -7.15 -26.79 -12.82
CA LEU A 276 -8.37 -26.00 -12.99
C LEU A 276 -9.42 -26.84 -13.73
N THR A 277 -10.27 -27.51 -12.96
CA THR A 277 -11.44 -28.21 -13.47
C THR A 277 -12.58 -27.20 -13.58
N LEU A 278 -12.90 -26.76 -14.80
CA LEU A 278 -14.05 -25.88 -15.07
C LEU A 278 -15.36 -26.68 -14.87
N PRO A 279 -16.38 -26.13 -14.21
CA PRO A 279 -17.69 -26.77 -14.12
C PRO A 279 -18.39 -26.73 -15.48
N GLN A 280 -18.79 -27.92 -15.97
CA GLN A 280 -19.73 -28.05 -17.08
C GLN A 280 -21.12 -27.60 -16.63
N PRO A 281 -21.83 -26.75 -17.40
CA PRO A 281 -23.25 -26.53 -17.18
C PRO A 281 -24.05 -27.71 -17.73
N ASP A 282 -24.60 -28.50 -16.81
CA ASP A 282 -25.60 -29.52 -17.11
C ASP A 282 -26.83 -28.91 -17.78
N GLY A 283 -27.28 -29.58 -18.83
CA GLY A 283 -28.46 -29.22 -19.59
C GLY A 283 -29.77 -29.58 -18.90
N GLY A 284 -30.80 -28.82 -19.25
CA GLY A 284 -32.15 -29.33 -19.47
C GLY A 284 -33.06 -29.44 -18.24
N HIS A 285 -34.04 -28.55 -18.11
CA HIS A 285 -35.38 -28.81 -18.67
C HIS A 285 -36.30 -27.57 -18.54
N PRO A 286 -37.34 -27.48 -19.41
CA PRO A 286 -38.22 -26.33 -19.53
C PRO A 286 -39.42 -26.45 -18.58
N VAL A 287 -39.95 -25.31 -18.10
CA VAL A 287 -41.26 -25.27 -17.44
C VAL A 287 -42.12 -24.14 -18.01
N SER A 288 -43.06 -24.60 -18.82
CA SER A 288 -44.45 -24.15 -19.04
C SER A 288 -44.90 -22.76 -18.60
N TYR A 289 -45.37 -22.04 -19.62
CA TYR A 289 -46.49 -21.11 -19.59
C TYR A 289 -47.64 -21.59 -18.70
N THR A 290 -48.10 -20.74 -17.78
CA THR A 290 -49.50 -20.79 -17.31
C THR A 290 -50.09 -19.39 -17.34
N HIS A 291 -51.10 -19.27 -18.18
CA HIS A 291 -52.07 -18.18 -18.29
C HIS A 291 -52.82 -18.01 -16.95
N LEU A 292 -52.95 -16.78 -16.44
CA LEU A 292 -54.16 -16.41 -15.67
C LEU A 292 -54.51 -14.93 -15.87
N ARG A 293 -55.73 -14.72 -16.36
CA ARG A 293 -56.47 -13.47 -16.54
C ARG A 293 -57.21 -13.12 -15.24
N ALA A 294 -57.48 -11.82 -15.06
CA ALA A 294 -58.66 -11.15 -14.45
C ALA A 294 -58.19 -10.03 -13.47
N HIS A 295 -58.38 -8.76 -13.81
CA HIS A 295 -59.55 -7.90 -13.56
C HIS A 295 -59.68 -7.43 -12.11
N GLU A 296 -59.43 -6.12 -11.87
CA GLU A 296 -60.10 -5.20 -10.93
C GLU A 296 -59.38 -3.83 -11.04
N THR A 297 -59.86 -2.84 -11.81
CA THR A 297 -60.80 -1.76 -11.44
C THR A 297 -60.81 -1.38 -9.96
N LEU A 298 -60.21 -0.23 -9.62
CA LEU A 298 -60.80 0.81 -8.74
C LEU A 298 -59.89 2.07 -8.67
N SER A 299 -60.57 3.22 -8.83
CA SER A 299 -60.16 4.63 -8.67
C SER A 299 -59.24 5.28 -9.71
#